data_AF-A0A2A2Y1W0-F1
#
_entry.id   AF-A0A2A2Y1W0-F1
#
_cell.length_a   1.000
_cell.length_b   1.000
_cell.length_c   1.000
_cell.angle_alpha   90.00
_cell.angle_beta   90.00
_cell.angle_gamma   90.00
#
_symmetry.space_group_name_H-M   'P 1'
#
loop_
_entity.id
_entity.type
_entity.pdbx_description
1 polymer ?
#
loop_
_entity_poly.entity_id
_entity_poly.type
_entity_poly.pdbx_seq_one_letter_code
_entity_poly.pdbx_strand_id
1 'polypeptide(L)'
;MQTDVFGNPIRDQELLRRIEKAKLTQRVHNPHAELHDPIEDNPRIRPIVREVERRAERESMVAGMGRCHDVWSRMEHILKSEHGIVWYPPNQMNTDLIYD
;
A
#
# COMPACT_ATOMS: atom_id res chain seq x y z
N MET A 1 15.63 7.57 -13.21
CA MET A 1 14.17 7.81 -13.05
C MET A 1 13.57 6.48 -12.65
N GLN A 2 12.88 6.40 -11.51
CA GLN A 2 12.29 5.14 -11.04
C GLN A 2 10.97 4.90 -11.78
N THR A 3 10.73 3.67 -12.22
CA THR A 3 9.57 3.29 -13.02
C THR A 3 8.70 2.27 -12.28
N ASP A 4 7.42 2.24 -12.60
CA ASP A 4 6.54 1.14 -12.21
C ASP A 4 6.82 -0.13 -13.04
N VAL A 5 6.05 -1.19 -12.77
CA VAL A 5 6.20 -2.51 -13.40
C VAL A 5 5.92 -2.47 -14.92
N PHE A 6 5.24 -1.44 -15.40
CA PHE A 6 4.92 -1.22 -16.81
C PHE A 6 5.91 -0.27 -17.51
N GLY A 7 6.93 0.23 -16.80
CA GLY A 7 7.92 1.16 -17.33
C GLY A 7 7.50 2.62 -17.29
N ASN A 8 6.38 2.98 -16.64
CA ASN A 8 5.95 4.37 -16.51
C ASN A 8 6.75 5.06 -15.40
N PRO A 9 7.12 6.34 -15.57
CA PRO A 9 7.85 7.08 -14.54
C PRO A 9 6.98 7.39 -13.32
N ILE A 10 7.47 7.01 -12.13
CA ILE A 10 6.82 7.35 -10.86
C ILE A 10 7.15 8.80 -10.50
N ARG A 11 6.11 9.65 -10.43
CA ARG A 11 6.26 11.10 -10.19
C ARG A 11 6.07 11.51 -8.73
N ASP A 12 5.36 10.70 -7.96
CA ASP A 12 5.09 10.95 -6.55
C ASP A 12 6.38 10.75 -5.72
N GLN A 13 6.93 11.86 -5.23
CA GLN A 13 8.16 11.86 -4.43
C GLN A 13 7.98 11.20 -3.06
N GLU A 14 6.80 11.29 -2.46
CA GLU A 14 6.53 10.66 -1.17
C GLU A 14 6.43 9.14 -1.33
N LEU A 15 5.78 8.65 -2.40
CA LEU A 15 5.78 7.22 -2.73
C LEU A 15 7.20 6.67 -2.88
N LEU A 16 8.07 7.37 -3.63
CA LEU A 16 9.48 6.96 -3.79
C LEU A 16 10.21 6.89 -2.44
N ARG A 17 10.02 7.90 -1.59
CA ARG A 17 10.59 7.94 -0.23
C ARG A 17 10.09 6.78 0.64
N ARG A 18 8.81 6.41 0.50
CA ARG A 18 8.17 5.31 1.22
C ARG A 18 8.72 3.96 0.80
N ILE A 19 8.85 3.74 -0.51
CA ILE A 19 9.45 2.53 -1.08
C ILE A 19 10.89 2.38 -0.60
N GLU A 20 11.69 3.43 -0.67
CA GLU A 20 13.09 3.39 -0.23
C GLU A 20 13.20 3.06 1.27
N LYS A 21 12.37 3.71 2.10
CA LYS A 21 12.30 3.40 3.53
C LYS A 21 11.90 1.94 3.78
N ALA A 22 10.86 1.44 3.10
CA ALA A 22 10.40 0.07 3.24
C ALA A 22 11.49 -0.95 2.86
N LYS A 23 12.21 -0.73 1.75
CA LYS A 23 13.35 -1.56 1.34
C LYS A 23 14.43 -1.62 2.42
N LEU A 24 14.73 -0.51 3.07
CA LEU A 24 15.74 -0.45 4.14
C LEU A 24 15.30 -1.16 5.42
N THR A 25 14.02 -1.11 5.78
CA THR A 25 13.53 -1.62 7.08
C THR A 25 12.95 -3.03 7.02
N GLN A 26 12.31 -3.42 5.92
CA GLN A 26 11.55 -4.68 5.81
C GLN A 26 12.35 -5.80 5.14
N ARG A 27 13.25 -5.49 4.19
CA ARG A 27 14.06 -6.49 3.47
C ARG A 27 15.34 -6.91 4.19
N VAL A 28 15.54 -6.49 5.44
CA VAL A 28 16.75 -6.81 6.24
C VAL A 28 16.92 -8.34 6.39
N HIS A 29 15.82 -9.08 6.55
CA HIS A 29 15.83 -10.52 6.77
C HIS A 29 15.36 -11.33 5.57
N ASN A 30 14.56 -10.74 4.67
CA ASN A 30 14.08 -11.39 3.45
C ASN A 30 14.11 -10.41 2.27
N PRO A 31 15.11 -10.51 1.37
CA PRO A 31 15.23 -9.64 0.20
C PRO A 31 14.05 -9.69 -0.76
N HIS A 32 13.26 -10.77 -0.71
CA HIS A 32 12.12 -11.03 -1.59
C HIS A 32 10.77 -10.78 -0.91
N ALA A 33 10.75 -10.27 0.33
CA ALA A 33 9.49 -9.90 0.96
C ALA A 33 8.82 -8.75 0.19
N GLU A 34 7.50 -8.90 0.00
CA GLU A 34 6.64 -7.80 -0.41
C GLU A 34 6.70 -6.67 0.61
N LEU A 35 6.67 -5.44 0.10
CA LEU A 35 6.73 -4.23 0.89
C LEU A 35 5.32 -3.78 1.26
N HIS A 36 5.15 -3.37 2.51
CA HIS A 36 3.99 -2.60 2.98
C HIS A 36 4.39 -1.15 3.26
N ASP A 37 3.44 -0.22 3.32
CA ASP A 37 3.77 1.18 3.61
C ASP A 37 4.32 1.28 5.04
N PRO A 38 5.53 1.86 5.26
CA PRO A 38 6.09 2.01 6.60
C PRO A 38 5.24 2.81 7.60
N ILE A 39 4.15 3.50 7.20
CA ILE A 39 3.19 4.03 8.17
C ILE A 39 2.46 2.94 8.94
N GLU A 40 2.31 1.75 8.36
CA GLU A 40 1.58 0.65 8.99
C GLU A 40 2.31 0.12 10.22
N ASP A 41 3.63 0.32 10.29
CA ASP A 41 4.45 0.00 11.46
C ASP A 41 4.33 1.06 12.57
N ASN A 42 3.78 2.24 12.30
CA ASN A 42 3.59 3.27 13.31
C ASN A 42 2.49 2.85 14.30
N PRO A 43 2.79 2.74 15.62
CA PRO A 43 1.84 2.21 16.60
C PRO A 43 0.56 3.03 16.74
N ARG A 44 0.57 4.32 16.36
CA ARG A 44 -0.63 5.18 16.37
C ARG A 44 -1.48 5.03 15.11
N ILE A 45 -0.87 4.69 13.97
CA ILE A 45 -1.56 4.58 12.67
C ILE A 45 -2.04 3.14 12.44
N ARG A 46 -1.25 2.15 12.84
CA ARG A 46 -1.57 0.72 12.71
C ARG A 46 -2.99 0.34 13.13
N PRO A 47 -3.54 0.77 14.28
CA PRO A 47 -4.91 0.43 14.64
C PRO A 47 -5.95 1.04 13.70
N ILE A 48 -5.69 2.23 13.14
CA ILE A 48 -6.57 2.89 12.17
C ILE A 48 -6.56 2.12 10.86
N VAL A 49 -5.37 1.80 10.32
CA VAL A 49 -5.23 1.03 9.08
C VAL A 49 -5.95 -0.30 9.18
N ARG A 50 -5.77 -1.05 10.28
CA ARG A 50 -6.44 -2.33 10.50
C ARG A 50 -7.95 -2.22 10.60
N GLU A 51 -8.48 -1.16 11.20
CA GLU A 51 -9.92 -0.97 11.25
C GLU A 51 -10.50 -0.61 9.88
N VAL A 52 -9.80 0.26 9.14
CA VAL A 52 -10.18 0.63 7.78
C VAL A 52 -10.10 -0.58 6.84
N GLU A 53 -9.09 -1.44 6.97
CA GLU A 53 -8.96 -2.69 6.22
C GLU A 53 -10.19 -3.58 6.44
N ARG A 54 -10.53 -3.87 7.70
CA ARG A 54 -11.74 -4.69 8.00
C ARG A 54 -13.02 -4.05 7.46
N ARG A 55 -13.13 -2.73 7.50
CA ARG A 55 -14.28 -2.02 6.95
C ARG A 55 -14.33 -2.17 5.42
N ALA A 56 -13.21 -1.92 4.75
CA ALA A 56 -13.08 -2.06 3.29
C ALA A 56 -13.36 -3.51 2.84
N GLU A 57 -12.89 -4.51 3.58
CA GLU A 57 -13.17 -5.92 3.30
C GLU A 57 -14.66 -6.27 3.38
N ARG A 58 -15.38 -5.71 4.36
CA ARG A 58 -16.83 -5.89 4.51
C ARG A 58 -17.64 -5.14 3.45
N GLU A 59 -17.17 -3.95 3.07
CA GLU A 59 -17.83 -3.08 2.09
C GLU A 59 -17.46 -3.41 0.64
N SER A 60 -16.45 -4.27 0.43
CA SER A 60 -16.01 -4.72 -0.88
C SER A 60 -17.16 -5.34 -1.66
N MET A 61 -17.39 -4.85 -2.87
CA MET A 61 -18.45 -5.36 -3.76
C MET A 61 -17.94 -6.44 -4.72
N VAL A 62 -16.62 -6.58 -4.83
CA VAL A 62 -15.96 -7.59 -5.67
C VAL A 62 -15.76 -8.88 -4.86
N ALA A 63 -16.13 -10.00 -5.47
CA ALA A 63 -15.86 -11.34 -4.95
C ALA A 63 -14.90 -12.07 -5.88
N GLY A 64 -13.92 -12.79 -5.32
CA GLY A 64 -12.91 -13.52 -6.08
C GLY A 64 -11.73 -12.66 -6.53
N MET A 65 -11.22 -12.92 -7.73
CA MET A 65 -10.07 -12.24 -8.35
C MET A 65 -10.31 -10.72 -8.44
N GLY A 66 -9.28 -9.92 -8.21
CA GLY A 66 -9.38 -8.45 -8.18
C GLY A 66 -9.99 -7.85 -6.90
N ARG A 67 -10.48 -8.68 -5.95
CA ARG A 67 -11.02 -8.19 -4.67
C ARG A 67 -10.00 -7.38 -3.87
N CYS A 68 -8.72 -7.76 -3.90
CA CYS A 68 -7.66 -7.01 -3.22
C CYS A 68 -7.56 -5.57 -3.73
N HIS A 69 -7.68 -5.34 -5.05
CA HIS A 69 -7.64 -4.00 -5.63
C HIS A 69 -8.84 -3.15 -5.20
N ASP A 70 -10.06 -3.71 -5.10
CA ASP A 70 -11.23 -2.99 -4.57
C ASP A 70 -11.02 -2.62 -3.09
N VAL A 71 -10.54 -3.56 -2.28
CA VAL A 71 -10.23 -3.33 -0.86
C VAL A 71 -9.17 -2.22 -0.71
N TRP A 72 -8.06 -2.31 -1.44
CA TRP A 72 -6.99 -1.31 -1.39
C TRP A 72 -7.45 0.07 -1.83
N SER A 73 -8.22 0.16 -2.91
CA SER A 73 -8.78 1.43 -3.39
C SER A 73 -9.69 2.08 -2.35
N ARG A 74 -10.51 1.27 -1.65
CA ARG A 74 -11.36 1.73 -0.54
C ARG A 74 -10.53 2.18 0.65
N MET A 75 -9.52 1.40 1.03
CA MET A 75 -8.62 1.75 2.13
C MET A 75 -7.94 3.09 1.88
N GLU A 76 -7.35 3.29 0.69
CA GLU A 76 -6.72 4.54 0.29
C GLU A 76 -7.70 5.71 0.40
N HIS A 77 -8.92 5.54 -0.11
CA HIS A 77 -9.97 6.56 -0.03
C HIS A 77 -10.36 6.90 1.42
N ILE A 78 -10.66 5.89 2.25
CA ILE A 78 -11.11 6.08 3.64
C ILE A 78 -9.98 6.69 4.49
N LEU A 79 -8.75 6.18 4.39
CA LEU A 79 -7.61 6.70 5.14
C LEU A 79 -7.35 8.17 4.81
N LYS A 80 -7.43 8.54 3.53
CA LYS A 80 -7.21 9.92 3.09
C LYS A 80 -8.34 10.86 3.49
N SER A 81 -9.59 10.47 3.24
CA SER A 81 -10.75 11.34 3.42
C SER A 81 -11.20 11.47 4.88
N GLU A 82 -11.20 10.38 5.65
CA GLU A 82 -11.71 10.35 7.02
C GLU A 82 -10.61 10.59 8.07
N HIS A 83 -9.35 10.22 7.76
CA HIS A 83 -8.24 10.29 8.71
C HIS A 83 -7.09 11.22 8.31
N GLY A 84 -7.11 11.77 7.09
CA GLY A 84 -6.02 12.61 6.57
C GLY A 84 -4.70 11.85 6.39
N ILE A 85 -4.75 10.52 6.29
CA ILE A 85 -3.59 9.64 6.15
C ILE A 85 -3.41 9.30 4.68
N VAL A 86 -2.26 9.66 4.11
CA VAL A 86 -1.82 9.14 2.82
C VAL A 86 -1.20 7.77 3.07
N TRP A 87 -1.76 6.74 2.44
CA TRP A 87 -1.32 5.35 2.49
C TRP A 87 -1.16 4.84 1.08
N TYR A 88 -0.06 4.14 0.81
CA TYR A 88 0.22 3.57 -0.49
C TYR A 88 -0.03 2.05 -0.49
N PRO A 89 -0.94 1.53 -1.33
CA PRO A 89 -1.24 0.11 -1.40
C PRO A 89 -0.07 -0.76 -1.90
N PRO A 90 -0.11 -2.09 -1.68
CA PRO A 90 0.92 -3.02 -2.12
C PRO A 90 1.28 -2.92 -3.60
N ASN A 91 0.31 -2.72 -4.49
CA ASN A 91 0.55 -2.57 -5.94
C ASN A 91 1.30 -1.28 -6.32
N GLN A 92 1.33 -0.26 -5.44
CA GLN A 92 2.14 0.94 -5.62
C GLN A 92 3.50 0.82 -4.91
N MET A 93 3.54 0.19 -3.73
CA MET A 93 4.76 -0.04 -2.97
C MET A 93 5.70 -1.05 -3.62
N ASN A 94 5.15 -2.05 -4.33
CA ASN A 94 5.90 -3.11 -5.00
C ASN A 94 5.90 -2.88 -6.51
N THR A 95 6.74 -1.94 -6.93
CA THR A 95 6.84 -1.50 -8.33
C THR A 95 7.38 -2.56 -9.29
N ASP A 96 7.83 -3.70 -8.77
CA ASP A 96 8.36 -4.85 -9.49
C ASP A 96 7.38 -6.04 -9.54
N LEU A 97 6.20 -5.91 -8.93
CA LEU A 97 5.18 -6.97 -8.87
C LEU A 97 3.91 -6.58 -9.62
N ILE A 98 3.25 -7.58 -10.21
CA ILE A 98 1.92 -7.46 -10.81
C ILE A 98 0.96 -8.22 -9.91
N TYR A 99 -0.12 -7.54 -9.51
CA TYR A 99 -1.19 -8.10 -8.70
C TYR A 99 -2.43 -8.33 -9.57
N ASP A 100 -3.22 -9.35 -9.24
CA ASP A 100 -4.37 -9.82 -10.00
C ASP A 100 -5.74 -9.55 -9.35
#